data_AF-A0A453R7H2-F1
#
_entry.id   AF-A0A453R7H2-F1
#
_cell.length_a   1.000
_cell.length_b   1.000
_cell.length_c   1.000
_cell.angle_alpha   90.00
_cell.angle_beta   90.00
_cell.angle_gamma   90.00
#
_symmetry.space_group_name_H-M   'P 1'
#
loop_
_entity.id
_entity.type
_entity.pdbx_description
1 polymer ?
#
loop_
_entity_poly.entity_id
_entity_poly.type
_entity_poly.pdbx_seq_one_letter_code
_entity_poly.pdbx_strand_id
1 'polypeptide(L)'
;ISSDLSGAPFGNVVSYSDGVPGESHGIPYFYLTTLDPTARDALEDERTSFTLSEFPLGTCGKVDPENPTCAKLTLTGKLKVVDHKSPEADLAKTALFSKHPEMEGKDILTVSLYIWPI
;
A
#
# COMPACT_ATOMS: atom_id res chain seq x y z
N ILE A 1 -8.55 -4.41 -11.30
CA ILE A 1 -10.03 -4.43 -11.44
C ILE A 1 -10.57 -5.64 -10.69
N SER A 2 -11.81 -5.61 -10.16
CA SER A 2 -12.27 -6.72 -9.32
C SER A 2 -12.84 -7.89 -10.12
N SER A 3 -12.30 -9.09 -9.88
CA SER A 3 -12.78 -10.34 -10.47
C SER A 3 -14.19 -10.71 -9.99
N ASP A 4 -14.47 -10.49 -8.71
CA ASP A 4 -15.78 -10.80 -8.09
C ASP A 4 -16.87 -9.78 -8.47
N LEU A 5 -16.49 -8.56 -8.88
CA LEU A 5 -17.43 -7.49 -9.26
C LEU A 5 -17.49 -7.27 -10.78
N SER A 6 -17.32 -8.34 -11.57
CA SER A 6 -17.42 -8.30 -13.04
C SER A 6 -16.55 -7.22 -13.69
N GLY A 7 -15.33 -7.01 -13.16
CA GLY A 7 -14.39 -6.02 -13.68
C GLY A 7 -14.60 -4.59 -13.17
N ALA A 8 -15.52 -4.35 -12.24
CA ALA A 8 -15.70 -3.04 -11.63
C ALA A 8 -14.45 -2.58 -10.85
N PRO A 9 -14.15 -1.28 -10.81
CA PRO A 9 -13.15 -0.75 -9.88
C PRO A 9 -13.63 -0.96 -8.44
N PHE A 10 -12.68 -1.27 -7.56
CA PHE A 10 -12.92 -1.53 -6.15
C PHE A 10 -11.84 -0.85 -5.32
N GLY A 11 -12.18 -0.45 -4.10
CA GLY A 11 -11.25 0.14 -3.13
C GLY A 11 -11.28 -0.63 -1.82
N ASN A 12 -10.12 -0.80 -1.21
CA ASN A 12 -9.94 -1.49 0.07
C ASN A 12 -9.06 -0.65 1.01
N VAL A 13 -9.23 -0.84 2.32
CA VAL A 13 -8.35 -0.23 3.32
C VAL A 13 -7.22 -1.21 3.63
N VAL A 14 -5.98 -0.80 3.39
CA VAL A 14 -4.79 -1.63 3.62
C VAL A 14 -3.75 -0.85 4.42
N SER A 15 -3.07 -1.57 5.32
CA SER A 15 -1.88 -1.04 5.98
C SER A 15 -0.69 -1.01 5.02
N TYR A 16 0.17 0.00 5.16
CA TYR A 16 1.34 0.18 4.32
C TYR A 16 2.52 0.73 5.13
N SER A 17 3.72 0.60 4.57
CA SER A 17 4.91 1.33 5.01
C SER A 17 5.89 1.51 3.86
N ASP A 18 6.60 2.63 3.84
CA ASP A 18 7.62 2.97 2.86
C ASP A 18 9.04 3.03 3.45
N GLY A 19 9.19 2.63 4.71
CA GLY A 19 10.43 2.68 5.46
C GLY A 19 10.20 2.69 6.98
N VAL A 20 11.29 2.68 7.75
CA VAL A 20 11.22 2.78 9.21
C VAL A 20 10.96 4.23 9.66
N PRO A 21 10.54 4.49 10.91
CA PRO A 21 10.36 5.85 11.40
C PRO A 21 11.62 6.71 11.20
N GLY A 22 11.48 7.82 10.46
CA GLY A 22 12.58 8.74 10.15
C GLY A 22 13.40 8.41 8.89
N GLU A 23 13.19 7.25 8.27
CA GLU A 23 13.91 6.83 7.06
C GLU A 23 12.92 6.21 6.05
N SER A 24 12.50 7.01 5.07
CA SER A 24 11.63 6.59 3.97
C SER A 24 12.43 6.35 2.69
N HIS A 25 12.04 5.33 1.93
CA HIS A 25 12.57 5.04 0.60
C HIS A 25 11.60 5.40 -0.52
N GLY A 26 10.39 5.89 -0.20
CA GLY A 26 9.39 6.33 -1.17
C GLY A 26 8.66 5.21 -1.93
N ILE A 27 8.91 3.93 -1.61
CA ILE A 27 8.22 2.78 -2.20
C ILE A 27 7.21 2.24 -1.18
N PRO A 28 5.89 2.34 -1.45
CA PRO A 28 4.90 1.74 -0.57
C PRO A 28 4.95 0.21 -0.63
N TYR A 29 5.18 -0.41 0.53
CA TYR A 29 5.05 -1.85 0.76
C TYR A 29 3.74 -2.15 1.48
N PHE A 30 3.15 -3.30 1.14
CA PHE A 30 1.93 -3.83 1.76
C PHE A 30 2.15 -5.29 2.14
N TYR A 31 1.37 -5.75 3.13
CA TYR A 31 1.41 -7.12 3.62
C TYR A 31 0.03 -7.77 3.50
N LEU A 32 -0.19 -8.51 2.41
CA LEU A 32 -1.51 -8.97 1.98
C LEU A 32 -1.55 -10.48 1.74
N THR A 33 -2.63 -11.13 2.15
CA THR A 33 -2.87 -12.56 1.88
C THR A 33 -3.60 -12.72 0.57
N THR A 34 -3.45 -13.84 -0.14
CA THR A 34 -4.26 -14.14 -1.35
C THR A 34 -5.75 -14.31 -1.06
N LEU A 35 -6.13 -14.41 0.22
CA LEU A 35 -7.53 -14.35 0.65
C LEU A 35 -8.09 -12.92 0.63
N ASP A 36 -7.22 -11.90 0.61
CA ASP A 36 -7.62 -10.51 0.48
C ASP A 36 -7.96 -10.22 -1.00
N PRO A 37 -9.13 -9.63 -1.29
CA PRO A 37 -9.53 -9.31 -2.67
C PRO A 37 -8.52 -8.44 -3.41
N THR A 38 -7.84 -7.50 -2.72
CA THR A 38 -6.82 -6.63 -3.30
C THR A 38 -5.64 -7.43 -3.85
N ALA A 39 -5.09 -8.37 -3.06
CA ALA A 39 -3.97 -9.19 -3.53
C ALA A 39 -4.40 -10.12 -4.67
N ARG A 40 -5.55 -10.77 -4.54
CA ARG A 40 -6.07 -11.68 -5.56
C ARG A 40 -6.33 -10.94 -6.88
N ASP A 41 -6.99 -9.79 -6.85
CA ASP A 41 -7.29 -9.00 -8.05
C ASP A 41 -6.00 -8.42 -8.67
N ALA A 42 -5.02 -8.04 -7.86
CA ALA A 42 -3.73 -7.53 -8.35
C ALA A 42 -2.84 -8.60 -9.00
N LEU A 43 -3.00 -9.87 -8.64
CA LEU A 43 -2.30 -10.98 -9.31
C LEU A 43 -2.79 -11.20 -10.74
N GLU A 44 -4.06 -10.87 -11.02
CA GLU A 44 -4.65 -10.96 -12.36
C GLU A 44 -4.42 -9.67 -13.18
N ASP A 45 -4.53 -8.50 -12.54
CA ASP A 45 -4.27 -7.20 -13.15
C ASP A 45 -3.54 -6.27 -12.17
N GLU A 46 -2.23 -6.11 -12.39
CA GLU A 46 -1.35 -5.34 -11.51
C GLU A 46 -1.69 -3.84 -11.42
N ARG A 47 -2.50 -3.29 -12.33
CA ARG A 47 -2.83 -1.85 -12.35
C ARG A 47 -3.62 -1.45 -11.11
N THR A 48 -3.00 -0.60 -10.29
CA THR A 48 -3.52 -0.22 -8.97
C THR A 48 -3.34 1.28 -8.74
N SER A 49 -4.31 1.90 -8.06
CA SER A 49 -4.18 3.23 -7.49
C SER A 49 -4.20 3.14 -5.96
N PHE A 50 -3.27 3.83 -5.30
CA PHE A 50 -3.19 3.93 -3.86
C PHE A 50 -3.37 5.39 -3.42
N THR A 51 -4.37 5.64 -2.59
CA THR A 51 -4.71 6.99 -2.14
C THR A 51 -4.46 7.16 -0.65
N LEU A 52 -3.84 8.28 -0.30
CA LEU A 52 -3.58 8.72 1.06
C LEU A 52 -4.21 10.08 1.32
N SER A 53 -4.68 10.27 2.55
CA SER A 53 -5.13 11.55 3.06
C SER A 53 -4.27 11.92 4.26
N GLU A 54 -3.92 13.20 4.37
CA GLU A 54 -3.31 13.78 5.57
C GLU A 54 -4.30 13.81 6.75
N PHE A 55 -5.60 13.84 6.47
CA PHE A 55 -6.64 14.07 7.48
C PHE A 55 -6.56 13.14 8.72
N PRO A 56 -6.32 11.83 8.59
CA PRO A 56 -6.16 10.94 9.74
C PRO A 56 -4.98 11.29 10.66
N LEU A 57 -4.01 12.09 10.21
CA LEU A 57 -2.91 12.59 11.04
C LEU A 57 -3.36 13.70 12.01
N GLY A 58 -4.55 14.27 11.80
CA GLY A 58 -5.08 15.36 12.62
C GLY A 58 -4.42 16.73 12.38
N THR A 59 -3.53 16.83 11.39
CA THR A 59 -2.78 18.06 11.07
C THR A 59 -3.57 19.06 10.23
N CYS A 60 -4.68 18.64 9.62
CA CYS A 60 -5.54 19.51 8.82
C CYS A 60 -6.40 20.50 9.65
N GLY A 61 -6.37 20.43 10.98
CA GLY A 61 -7.18 21.30 11.84
C GLY A 61 -8.67 20.97 11.78
N LYS A 62 -9.53 21.97 11.53
CA LYS A 62 -11.00 21.81 11.48
C LYS A 62 -11.59 21.87 10.07
N VAL A 63 -10.74 21.92 9.03
CA VAL A 63 -11.21 21.98 7.65
C VAL A 63 -11.64 20.60 7.18
N ASP A 64 -12.51 20.57 6.19
CA ASP A 64 -12.96 19.34 5.55
C ASP A 64 -11.78 18.60 4.86
N PRO A 65 -11.71 17.26 4.88
CA PRO A 65 -10.67 16.49 4.18
C PRO A 65 -10.56 16.75 2.68
N GLU A 66 -11.63 17.27 2.04
CA GLU A 66 -11.59 17.63 0.62
C GLU A 66 -10.97 19.01 0.36
N ASN A 67 -10.82 19.83 1.40
CA ASN A 67 -10.22 21.15 1.28
C ASN A 67 -8.77 21.01 0.74
N PRO A 68 -8.39 21.76 -0.31
CA PRO A 68 -7.06 21.65 -0.91
C PRO A 68 -5.90 21.98 0.04
N THR A 69 -6.15 22.62 1.18
CA THR A 69 -5.13 22.83 2.22
C THR A 69 -4.84 21.59 3.07
N CYS A 70 -5.71 20.57 3.03
CA CYS A 70 -5.47 19.26 3.64
C CYS A 70 -4.92 18.33 2.56
N ALA A 71 -3.67 17.90 2.68
CA ALA A 71 -3.01 17.19 1.61
C ALA A 71 -3.65 15.81 1.36
N LYS A 72 -3.73 15.45 0.08
CA LYS A 72 -4.10 14.10 -0.35
C LYS A 72 -3.28 13.73 -1.58
N LEU A 73 -2.93 12.46 -1.68
CA LEU A 73 -2.07 11.94 -2.72
C LEU A 73 -2.69 10.67 -3.29
N THR A 74 -2.72 10.54 -4.62
CA THR A 74 -3.07 9.28 -5.29
C THR A 74 -1.89 8.87 -6.16
N LEU A 75 -1.32 7.72 -5.85
CA LEU A 75 -0.24 7.08 -6.59
C LEU A 75 -0.82 6.01 -7.50
N THR A 76 -0.52 6.07 -8.80
CA THR A 76 -0.98 5.06 -9.76
C THR A 76 0.20 4.25 -10.26
N GLY A 77 0.09 2.93 -10.23
CA GLY A 77 1.20 2.05 -10.55
C GLY A 77 0.81 0.60 -10.76
N LYS A 78 1.82 -0.26 -10.60
CA LYS A 78 1.73 -1.71 -10.65
C LYS A 78 2.00 -2.29 -9.27
N LEU A 79 1.04 -3.01 -8.71
CA LEU A 79 1.23 -3.75 -7.48
C LEU A 79 1.86 -5.10 -7.81
N LYS A 80 3.06 -5.37 -7.30
CA LYS A 80 3.83 -6.59 -7.62
C LYS A 80 4.27 -7.31 -6.37
N VAL A 81 4.36 -8.63 -6.46
CA VAL A 81 4.92 -9.47 -5.39
C VAL A 81 6.43 -9.23 -5.29
N VAL A 82 6.90 -8.95 -4.08
CA VAL A 82 8.33 -8.83 -3.78
C VAL A 82 8.94 -10.23 -3.73
N ASP A 83 10.05 -10.42 -4.42
CA ASP A 83 10.79 -11.70 -4.35
C ASP A 83 11.36 -11.88 -2.94
N HIS A 84 10.92 -12.91 -2.24
CA HIS A 84 11.34 -13.25 -0.88
C HIS A 84 12.85 -13.50 -0.72
N LYS A 85 13.58 -13.75 -1.81
CA LYS A 85 15.04 -13.94 -1.79
C LYS A 85 15.81 -12.65 -2.09
N SER A 86 15.11 -11.57 -2.40
CA SER A 86 15.73 -10.28 -2.73
C SER A 86 16.03 -9.46 -1.47
N PRO A 87 17.05 -8.57 -1.51
CA PRO A 87 17.27 -7.60 -0.43
C PRO A 87 16.08 -6.66 -0.18
N GLU A 88 15.22 -6.46 -1.18
CA GLU A 88 13.99 -5.68 -1.06
C GLU A 88 13.02 -6.33 -0.06
N ALA A 89 12.97 -7.66 0.03
CA ALA A 89 12.10 -8.34 0.97
C ALA A 89 12.44 -8.02 2.43
N ASP A 90 13.73 -7.93 2.77
CA ASP A 90 14.17 -7.60 4.12
C ASP A 90 13.86 -6.13 4.46
N LEU A 91 14.06 -5.23 3.50
CA LEU A 91 13.68 -3.82 3.64
C LEU A 91 12.17 -3.67 3.85
N ALA A 92 11.37 -4.34 3.00
CA ALA A 92 9.92 -4.27 3.06
C ALA A 92 9.36 -4.82 4.37
N LYS A 93 9.86 -5.98 4.84
CA LYS A 93 9.47 -6.56 6.14
C LYS A 93 9.84 -5.63 7.29
N THR A 94 11.05 -5.10 7.30
CA THR A 94 11.51 -4.17 8.34
C THR A 94 10.65 -2.90 8.36
N ALA A 95 10.38 -2.31 7.19
CA ALA A 95 9.52 -1.15 7.04
C ALA A 95 8.09 -1.43 7.55
N LEU A 96 7.50 -2.56 7.16
CA LEU A 96 6.15 -2.94 7.57
C LEU A 96 6.06 -3.23 9.06
N PHE A 97 6.92 -4.08 9.61
CA PHE A 97 6.83 -4.53 10.99
C PHE A 97 7.20 -3.43 11.99
N SER A 98 8.04 -2.46 11.59
CA SER A 98 8.33 -1.29 12.44
C SER A 98 7.11 -0.39 12.67
N LYS A 99 6.19 -0.29 11.69
CA LYS A 99 4.96 0.52 11.81
C LYS A 99 3.74 -0.33 12.18
N HIS A 100 3.75 -1.63 11.88
CA HIS A 100 2.66 -2.58 12.11
C HIS A 100 3.18 -3.85 12.80
N PRO A 101 3.53 -3.81 14.10
CA PRO A 101 4.13 -4.95 14.80
C PRO A 101 3.28 -6.22 14.79
N GLU A 102 1.95 -6.08 14.71
CA GLU A 102 1.01 -7.23 14.62
C GLU A 102 1.16 -8.06 13.34
N MET A 103 1.90 -7.58 12.35
CA MET A 103 2.19 -8.31 11.12
C MET A 103 3.34 -9.31 11.27
N GLU A 104 4.19 -9.15 12.29
CA GLU A 104 5.34 -10.02 12.51
C GLU A 104 4.89 -11.47 12.81
N GLY A 105 5.60 -12.44 12.25
CA GLY A 105 5.33 -13.87 12.47
C GLY A 105 4.13 -14.45 11.70
N LYS A 106 3.49 -13.66 10.82
CA LYS A 106 2.53 -14.17 9.84
C LYS A 106 3.28 -14.52 8.55
N ASP A 107 2.90 -15.58 7.84
CA ASP A 107 3.44 -15.90 6.51
C ASP A 107 2.47 -15.39 5.44
N ILE A 108 2.66 -14.13 5.04
CA ILE A 108 1.79 -13.41 4.11
C ILE A 108 2.64 -12.81 2.96
N LEU A 109 2.01 -12.54 1.81
CA LEU A 109 2.71 -11.96 0.66
C LEU A 109 3.06 -10.49 0.92
N THR A 110 4.34 -10.18 0.70
CA THR A 110 4.79 -8.80 0.61
C THR A 110 4.66 -8.32 -0.82
N VAL A 111 3.98 -7.20 -1.02
CA VAL A 111 3.83 -6.58 -2.35
C VAL A 111 4.29 -5.12 -2.30
N SER A 112 4.82 -4.63 -3.41
CA SER A 112 5.29 -3.25 -3.60
C SER A 112 4.52 -2.58 -4.73
N LEU A 113 4.20 -1.30 -4.54
CA LEU A 113 3.61 -0.47 -5.59
C LEU A 113 4.70 0.26 -6.37
N TYR A 114 4.95 -0.19 -7.60
CA TYR A 114 5.83 0.50 -8.54
C TYR A 114 5.03 1.50 -9.35
N ILE A 115 5.29 2.78 -9.15
CA ILE A 115 4.61 3.87 -9.87
C ILE A 115 4.96 3.74 -11.37
N TRP A 116 3.93 3.68 -12.23
CA TRP A 116 4.07 3.58 -13.69
C TRP A 116 4.86 4.82 -14.19
N PRO A 117 5.77 4.71 -15.18
CA PRO A 117 6.92 5.58 -15.26
C PRO A 117 6.51 7.05 -15.36
N ILE A 118 7.16 7.84 -14.52
CA ILE A 118 7.81 9.05 -15.00
C ILE A 118 9.00 8.60 -15.85
#